data_AF-A0A7V5VXV4-F1
#
_entry.id   AF-A0A7V5VXV4-F1
#
_cell.length_a   1.000
_cell.length_b   1.000
_cell.length_c   1.000
_cell.angle_alpha   90.00
_cell.angle_beta   90.00
_cell.angle_gamma   90.00
#
_symmetry.space_group_name_H-M   'P 1'
#
loop_
_entity.id
_entity.type
_entity.pdbx_description
1 polymer ?
#
loop_
_entity_poly.entity_id
_entity_poly.type
_entity_poly.pdbx_seq_one_letter_code
_entity_poly.pdbx_strand_id
1 'polypeptide(L)'
;GSNGGHNGVASIIENLNNPDFLRLRLGIGKNFGAGELVDYVLSDFLNEELPIVETMKDKAIDALLHLIKVGFARATSDINSEKLWENNGIFKQNI
;
A
#
# COMPACT_ATOMS: atom_id res chain seq x y z
N GLY A 1 15.38 -3.22 -2.97
CA GLY A 1 14.84 -4.10 -1.87
C GLY A 1 14.16 -5.37 -2.40
N SER A 2 14.05 -6.46 -1.64
CA SER A 2 13.56 -7.79 -2.12
C SER A 2 12.06 -7.84 -2.51
N ASN A 3 11.64 -8.94 -3.15
CA ASN A 3 10.27 -9.16 -3.62
C ASN A 3 9.24 -9.51 -2.53
N GLY A 4 9.71 -9.90 -1.33
CA GLY A 4 8.85 -10.25 -0.20
C GLY A 4 7.83 -11.37 -0.47
N GLY A 5 8.13 -12.28 -1.42
CA GLY A 5 7.21 -13.35 -1.84
C GLY A 5 6.15 -12.93 -2.86
N HIS A 6 6.17 -11.69 -3.35
CA HIS A 6 5.23 -11.20 -4.36
C HIS A 6 5.74 -11.46 -5.78
N ASN A 7 5.08 -12.36 -6.51
CA ASN A 7 5.49 -12.78 -7.87
C ASN A 7 5.57 -11.60 -8.86
N GLY A 8 4.62 -10.66 -8.81
CA GLY A 8 4.69 -9.45 -9.65
C GLY A 8 5.91 -8.57 -9.39
N VAL A 9 6.36 -8.46 -8.13
CA VAL A 9 7.57 -7.69 -7.80
C VAL A 9 8.81 -8.44 -8.26
N ALA A 10 8.82 -9.77 -8.15
CA ALA A 10 9.90 -10.59 -8.70
C ALA A 10 10.06 -10.37 -10.21
N SER A 11 8.94 -10.38 -10.96
CA SER A 11 8.94 -10.12 -12.39
C SER A 11 9.46 -8.72 -12.75
N ILE A 12 9.07 -7.67 -12.01
CA ILE A 12 9.58 -6.31 -12.24
C ILE A 12 11.10 -6.25 -12.00
N ILE A 13 11.59 -6.84 -10.91
CA ILE A 13 13.02 -6.87 -10.58
C ILE A 13 13.82 -7.57 -11.68
N GLU A 14 13.33 -8.71 -12.17
CA GLU A 14 13.94 -9.47 -13.25
C GLU A 14 14.02 -8.66 -14.55
N ASN A 15 12.92 -8.03 -14.95
CA ASN A 15 12.85 -7.25 -16.18
C ASN A 15 13.68 -5.96 -16.13
N LEU A 16 13.78 -5.31 -14.97
CA LEU A 16 14.61 -4.12 -14.79
C LEU A 16 16.07 -4.45 -14.48
N ASN A 17 16.38 -5.71 -14.17
CA ASN A 17 17.64 -6.15 -13.57
C ASN A 17 18.08 -5.26 -12.39
N ASN A 18 17.12 -4.71 -11.64
CA ASN A 18 17.35 -3.74 -10.59
C ASN A 18 16.20 -3.75 -9.55
N PRO A 19 16.49 -3.95 -8.26
CA PRO A 19 15.48 -3.94 -7.19
C PRO A 19 15.18 -2.57 -6.58
N ASP A 20 15.82 -1.51 -7.07
CA ASP A 20 15.82 -0.16 -6.49
C ASP A 20 14.80 0.75 -7.18
N PHE A 21 13.54 0.43 -6.93
CA PHE A 21 12.40 1.26 -7.29
C PHE A 21 11.47 1.45 -6.10
N LEU A 22 10.74 2.56 -6.10
CA LEU A 22 9.79 2.89 -5.04
C LEU A 22 8.59 1.94 -5.08
N ARG A 23 8.11 1.56 -3.89
CA ARG A 23 6.92 0.74 -3.73
C ARG A 23 6.03 1.31 -2.64
N LEU A 24 4.76 1.49 -2.97
CA LEU A 24 3.71 1.71 -1.98
C LEU A 24 3.10 0.34 -1.65
N ARG A 25 3.19 -0.07 -0.38
CA ARG A 25 2.71 -1.38 0.06
C ARG A 25 1.35 -1.22 0.73
N LEU A 26 0.35 -1.87 0.17
CA LEU A 26 -1.00 -1.94 0.73
C LEU A 26 -1.15 -3.27 1.48
N GLY A 27 -1.32 -3.18 2.80
CA GLY A 27 -1.41 -4.37 3.65
C GLY A 27 -2.80 -4.98 3.57
N ILE A 28 -2.91 -6.22 3.07
CA ILE A 28 -4.20 -6.94 2.99
C ILE A 28 -4.46 -7.85 4.20
N GLY A 29 -3.48 -8.00 5.11
CA GLY A 29 -3.57 -8.90 6.26
C GLY A 29 -2.78 -10.20 6.06
N LYS A 30 -2.93 -11.13 7.02
CA LYS A 30 -2.30 -12.47 7.01
C LYS A 30 -3.22 -13.55 7.59
N ASN A 31 -4.52 -13.40 7.36
CA ASN A 31 -5.54 -14.29 7.91
C ASN A 31 -5.73 -15.52 7.02
N PHE A 32 -4.66 -16.31 6.84
CA PHE A 32 -4.67 -17.54 6.06
C PHE A 32 -3.84 -18.63 6.75
N GLY A 33 -4.30 -19.87 6.66
CA GLY A 33 -3.59 -21.05 7.17
C GLY A 33 -2.38 -21.43 6.31
N ALA A 34 -1.60 -22.40 6.80
CA ALA A 34 -0.47 -22.93 6.04
C ALA A 34 -0.96 -23.55 4.72
N GLY A 35 -0.45 -23.03 3.59
CA GLY A 35 -0.84 -23.48 2.24
C GLY A 35 -1.98 -22.68 1.60
N GLU A 36 -2.66 -21.81 2.34
CA GLU A 36 -3.85 -21.08 1.85
C GLU A 36 -3.52 -19.69 1.25
N LEU A 37 -2.23 -19.34 1.17
CA LEU A 37 -1.80 -18.01 0.69
C LEU A 37 -2.30 -17.72 -0.73
N VAL A 38 -2.26 -18.72 -1.63
CA VAL A 38 -2.67 -18.53 -3.03
C VAL A 38 -4.16 -18.22 -3.10
N ASP A 39 -4.99 -18.98 -2.40
CA ASP A 39 -6.43 -18.76 -2.38
C ASP A 39 -6.77 -17.42 -1.72
N TYR A 40 -6.06 -17.06 -0.64
CA TYR A 40 -6.25 -15.78 0.05
C TYR A 40 -6.00 -14.57 -0.86
N VAL A 41 -4.92 -14.56 -1.65
CA VAL A 41 -4.60 -13.41 -2.53
C VAL A 41 -5.45 -13.34 -3.79
N LEU A 42 -6.14 -14.42 -4.15
CA LEU A 42 -7.03 -14.51 -5.31
C LEU A 42 -8.50 -14.36 -4.95
N SER A 43 -8.84 -14.38 -3.65
CA SER A 43 -10.20 -14.21 -3.17
C SER A 43 -10.59 -12.72 -3.12
N ASP A 44 -11.88 -12.48 -3.25
CA ASP A 44 -12.44 -11.16 -2.97
C ASP A 44 -12.33 -10.82 -1.47
N PHE A 45 -12.26 -9.53 -1.16
CA PHE A 45 -12.38 -9.06 0.22
C PHE A 45 -13.76 -9.38 0.79
N LEU A 46 -13.80 -9.68 2.09
CA LEU A 46 -15.06 -9.89 2.80
C LEU A 46 -15.82 -8.55 2.94
N ASN A 47 -17.15 -8.62 3.05
CA ASN A 47 -17.99 -7.43 3.22
C ASN A 47 -17.59 -6.57 4.43
N GLU A 48 -17.11 -7.21 5.50
CA GLU A 48 -16.61 -6.55 6.71
C GLU A 48 -15.25 -5.86 6.52
N GLU A 49 -14.46 -6.27 5.52
CA GLU A 49 -13.16 -5.68 5.18
C GLU A 49 -13.31 -4.48 4.23
N LEU A 50 -14.40 -4.40 3.46
CA LEU A 50 -14.62 -3.34 2.47
C LEU A 50 -14.44 -1.92 3.02
N PRO A 51 -14.95 -1.55 4.23
CA PRO A 51 -14.72 -0.21 4.77
C PRO A 51 -13.22 0.11 5.02
N ILE A 52 -12.46 -0.90 5.41
CA ILE A 52 -11.01 -0.79 5.64
C ILE A 52 -10.28 -0.67 4.30
N VAL A 53 -10.70 -1.45 3.30
CA VAL A 53 -10.14 -1.39 1.93
C VAL A 53 -10.38 -0.02 1.30
N GLU A 54 -11.57 0.55 1.44
CA GLU A 54 -11.87 1.91 0.96
C GLU A 54 -11.00 2.96 1.66
N THR A 55 -10.86 2.87 2.99
CA THR A 55 -9.94 3.76 3.73
C THR A 55 -8.49 3.61 3.26
N MET A 56 -8.05 2.37 3.01
CA MET A 56 -6.71 2.09 2.50
C MET A 56 -6.49 2.68 1.09
N LYS A 57 -7.51 2.63 0.22
CA LYS A 57 -7.47 3.24 -1.11
C LYS A 57 -7.32 4.75 -1.03
N ASP A 58 -8.12 5.41 -0.20
CA ASP A 58 -8.05 6.87 0.00
C ASP A 58 -6.66 7.28 0.51
N LYS A 59 -6.16 6.57 1.54
CA LYS A 59 -4.79 6.77 2.04
C LYS A 59 -3.73 6.56 0.96
N ALA A 60 -3.89 5.58 0.08
CA ALA A 60 -2.94 5.34 -1.00
C ALA A 60 -2.88 6.51 -2.00
N ILE A 61 -4.03 7.10 -2.32
CA ILE A 61 -4.13 8.28 -3.19
C ILE A 61 -3.42 9.47 -2.52
N ASP A 62 -3.73 9.75 -1.25
CA ASP A 62 -3.08 10.82 -0.49
C ASP A 62 -1.56 10.65 -0.42
N ALA A 63 -1.10 9.42 -0.15
CA ALA A 63 0.32 9.09 -0.10
C ALA A 63 1.02 9.35 -1.44
N LEU A 64 0.40 9.00 -2.56
CA LEU A 64 0.95 9.25 -3.90
C LEU A 64 1.02 10.76 -4.20
N LEU A 65 -0.05 11.50 -3.92
CA LEU A 65 -0.09 12.95 -4.12
C LEU A 65 0.94 13.67 -3.24
N HIS A 66 1.07 13.25 -1.98
CA HIS A 66 2.06 13.80 -1.04
C HIS A 66 3.47 13.51 -1.52
N LEU A 67 3.76 12.27 -1.95
CA LEU A 67 5.05 11.88 -2.51
C LEU A 67 5.48 12.77 -3.68
N ILE A 68 4.56 13.06 -4.62
CA ILE A 68 4.82 13.94 -5.76
C ILE A 68 5.10 15.37 -5.29
N LYS A 69 4.38 15.84 -4.26
CA LYS A 69 4.44 17.23 -3.81
C LYS A 69 5.65 17.57 -2.94
N VAL A 70 6.07 16.66 -2.05
CA VAL A 70 7.13 16.94 -1.06
C VAL A 70 8.41 16.12 -1.25
N GLY A 71 8.41 15.18 -2.21
CA GLY A 71 9.54 14.31 -2.50
C GLY A 71 9.68 13.13 -1.53
N PHE A 72 10.51 12.16 -1.92
CA PHE A 72 10.59 10.85 -1.27
C PHE A 72 10.94 10.90 0.23
N ALA A 73 12.00 11.62 0.61
CA ALA A 73 12.53 11.60 1.97
C ALA A 73 11.53 12.11 3.02
N ARG A 74 10.78 13.19 2.71
CA ARG A 74 9.74 13.69 3.61
C ARG A 74 8.49 12.81 3.54
N ALA A 75 8.04 12.47 2.34
CA ALA A 75 6.81 11.69 2.17
C ALA A 75 6.88 10.35 2.90
N THR A 76 7.98 9.61 2.79
CA THR A 76 8.13 8.30 3.47
C THR A 76 8.06 8.43 5.00
N SER A 77 8.61 9.50 5.57
CA SER A 77 8.51 9.77 7.00
C SER A 77 7.07 10.06 7.40
N ASP A 78 6.39 10.96 6.68
CA ASP A 78 5.03 11.39 7.02
C ASP A 78 4.00 10.27 6.85
N ILE A 79 4.14 9.45 5.78
CA ILE A 79 3.27 8.32 5.47
C ILE A 79 3.46 7.20 6.49
N ASN A 80 4.70 6.72 6.70
CA ASN A 80 4.93 5.55 7.55
C ASN A 80 4.77 5.83 9.05
N SER A 81 4.77 7.10 9.45
CA SER A 81 4.44 7.52 10.83
C SER A 81 3.00 7.97 10.99
N GLU A 82 2.15 7.81 9.97
CA GLU A 82 0.75 8.23 9.93
C GLU A 82 0.49 9.74 10.09
N LYS A 83 1.54 10.55 10.29
CA LYS A 83 1.48 12.02 10.40
C LYS A 83 0.78 12.69 9.24
N LEU A 84 0.85 12.11 8.04
CA LEU A 84 0.12 12.61 6.88
C LEU A 84 -1.38 12.70 7.16
N TRP A 85 -1.96 11.73 7.87
CA TRP A 85 -3.40 11.68 8.14
C TRP A 85 -3.77 12.27 9.51
N GLU A 86 -2.85 12.28 10.47
CA GLU A 86 -3.06 12.97 11.76
C GLU A 86 -3.21 14.48 11.61
N ASN A 87 -2.44 15.09 10.71
CA ASN A 87 -2.49 16.54 10.44
C ASN A 87 -3.62 16.94 9.48
N ASN A 88 -4.21 15.97 8.77
CA ASN A 88 -5.26 16.17 7.78
C ASN A 88 -6.67 15.84 8.33
N GLY A 89 -6.98 16.25 9.55
CA GLY A 89 -8.32 16.12 10.15
C GLY A 89 -9.48 16.82 9.41
N ILE A 90 -9.30 17.25 8.14
CA ILE A 90 -10.24 18.08 7.37
C ILE A 90 -10.27 17.74 5.86
N PHE A 91 -10.13 16.47 5.44
CA PHE A 91 -10.46 16.07 4.05
C PHE A 91 -11.68 15.13 3.96
N LYS A 92 -12.65 15.32 4.86
CA LYS A 92 -14.01 14.75 4.75
C LYS A 92 -15.07 15.73 4.21
N GLN A 93 -14.68 16.87 3.62
CA GLN A 93 -15.63 17.74 2.94
C GLN A 93 -15.20 17.95 1.48
N ASN A 94 -16.09 17.55 0.58
CA ASN A 94 -16.12 17.81 -0.86
C ASN A 94 -15.40 16.79 -1.75
N ILE A 95 -16.00 15.60 -1.84
CA ILE A 95 -16.39 15.05 -3.15
C ILE A 95 -17.88 14.67 -3.06
#